data_AF-A0A948MGR9-F1
#
_entry.id   AF-A0A948MGR9-F1
#
_cell.length_a   1.000
_cell.length_b   1.000
_cell.length_c   1.000
_cell.angle_alpha   90.00
_cell.angle_beta   90.00
_cell.angle_gamma   90.00
#
_symmetry.space_group_name_H-M   'P 1'
#
loop_
_entity.id
_entity.type
_entity.pdbx_description
1 polymer ?
#
loop_
_entity_poly.entity_id
_entity_poly.type
_entity_poly.pdbx_seq_one_letter_code
_entity_poly.pdbx_strand_id
1 'polypeptide(L)'
;MRNLIIITLVLLISGCSFAKKDKPAIVIGDIEVTRQEFQDALNSSMFRDAGQEGRQEFLYQFIARRLILKEAERLGLDRDPQFLKDIQLFWEQSLLKLALSQKIKELSVDIQVSDKEIRKYYSSNKETQFLEKELPEVYDQIKWVIINQKQQESITQWSESLKQGVKIDIDYKKLGLKEDE
;
A
#
# COMPACT_ATOMS: atom_id res chain seq x y z
N MET A 1 -43.03 38.23 21.14
CA MET A 1 -43.85 37.85 19.98
C MET A 1 -43.09 38.18 18.70
N ARG A 2 -42.92 37.16 17.85
CA ARG A 2 -42.79 37.23 16.38
C ARG A 2 -41.41 37.59 15.77
N ASN A 3 -40.61 36.52 15.63
CA ASN A 3 -39.84 36.08 14.46
C ASN A 3 -39.57 37.10 13.33
N LEU A 4 -38.31 37.20 12.92
CA LEU A 4 -37.90 37.06 11.51
C LEU A 4 -36.37 36.87 11.41
N ILE A 5 -35.93 35.62 11.53
CA ILE A 5 -34.60 35.18 11.09
C ILE A 5 -34.72 34.98 9.58
N ILE A 6 -34.16 35.91 8.80
CA ILE A 6 -34.03 35.76 7.35
C ILE A 6 -32.77 34.95 7.09
N ILE A 7 -33.01 33.68 6.76
CA ILE A 7 -32.10 32.73 6.14
C ILE A 7 -31.77 33.27 4.74
N THR A 8 -30.54 33.74 4.52
CA THR A 8 -29.99 33.90 3.16
C THR A 8 -29.13 32.70 2.85
N LEU A 9 -29.83 31.69 2.33
CA LEU A 9 -29.35 30.48 1.71
C LEU A 9 -28.89 30.81 0.27
N VAL A 10 -27.89 30.05 -0.20
CA VAL A 10 -27.48 29.85 -1.61
C VAL A 10 -26.79 31.03 -2.31
N LEU A 11 -25.49 30.87 -2.58
CA LEU A 11 -24.91 30.74 -3.93
C LEU A 11 -23.42 31.06 -3.84
N LEU A 12 -22.58 30.02 -3.93
CA LEU A 12 -21.32 29.97 -4.70
C LEU A 12 -20.67 28.59 -4.50
N ILE A 13 -21.44 27.53 -4.79
CA ILE A 13 -20.88 26.23 -5.14
C ILE A 13 -21.07 26.09 -6.65
N SER A 14 -20.20 26.76 -7.40
CA SER A 14 -20.11 26.57 -8.86
C SER A 14 -18.64 26.48 -9.21
N GLY A 15 -18.10 25.32 -8.85
CA GLY A 15 -16.77 24.86 -9.20
C GLY A 15 -16.74 23.34 -9.30
N CYS A 16 -17.88 22.69 -9.58
CA CYS A 16 -17.84 21.35 -10.17
C CYS A 16 -17.25 21.53 -11.57
N SER A 17 -15.94 21.35 -11.67
CA SER A 17 -15.32 20.98 -12.93
C SER A 17 -15.98 19.68 -13.37
N PHE A 18 -17.06 19.78 -14.16
CA PHE A 18 -17.53 18.68 -14.98
C PHE A 18 -16.41 18.42 -15.99
N ALA A 19 -15.43 17.62 -15.58
CA ALA A 19 -14.50 17.00 -16.49
C ALA A 19 -15.35 16.35 -17.59
N LYS A 20 -15.22 16.86 -18.83
CA LYS A 20 -15.82 16.21 -19.99
C LYS A 20 -15.38 14.76 -19.95
N LYS A 21 -16.30 13.84 -19.65
CA LYS A 21 -16.04 12.40 -19.83
C LYS A 21 -15.71 12.22 -21.30
N ASP A 22 -14.49 11.76 -21.57
CA ASP A 22 -14.08 11.43 -22.93
C ASP A 22 -15.08 10.44 -23.52
N LYS A 23 -15.40 10.61 -24.80
CA LYS A 23 -16.27 9.67 -25.50
C LYS A 23 -15.65 8.27 -25.48
N PRO A 24 -16.45 7.20 -25.29
CA PRO A 24 -15.93 5.85 -25.31
C PRO A 24 -15.28 5.54 -26.66
N ALA A 25 -14.12 4.88 -26.62
CA ALA A 25 -13.41 4.39 -27.80
C ALA A 25 -13.80 2.94 -28.11
N ILE A 26 -14.28 2.20 -27.11
CA ILE A 26 -14.76 0.82 -27.24
C ILE A 26 -16.10 0.73 -26.49
N VAL A 27 -17.09 0.10 -27.11
CA VAL A 27 -18.41 -0.17 -26.51
C VAL A 27 -18.70 -1.66 -26.63
N ILE A 28 -18.93 -2.33 -25.50
CA ILE A 28 -19.20 -3.77 -25.41
C ILE A 28 -20.51 -3.95 -24.64
N GLY A 29 -21.64 -3.97 -25.34
CA GLY A 29 -22.95 -3.94 -24.68
C GLY A 29 -23.11 -2.65 -23.86
N ASP A 30 -23.22 -2.78 -22.54
CA ASP A 30 -23.30 -1.67 -21.57
C ASP A 30 -21.93 -1.23 -21.03
N ILE A 31 -20.84 -1.88 -21.42
CA ILE A 31 -19.48 -1.53 -20.99
C ILE A 31 -18.91 -0.49 -21.95
N GLU A 32 -18.68 0.71 -21.44
CA GLU A 32 -18.00 1.80 -22.15
C GLU A 32 -16.55 1.91 -21.66
N VAL A 33 -15.60 1.93 -22.61
CA VAL A 33 -14.16 2.09 -22.30
C VAL A 33 -13.60 3.26 -23.09
N THR A 34 -13.00 4.20 -22.38
CA THR A 34 -12.32 5.36 -22.95
C THR A 34 -10.97 4.98 -23.57
N ARG A 35 -10.43 5.86 -24.41
CA ARG A 35 -9.08 5.68 -24.96
C ARG A 35 -8.03 5.59 -23.85
N GLN A 36 -8.16 6.41 -22.80
CA GLN A 36 -7.21 6.46 -21.70
C GLN A 36 -7.19 5.13 -20.93
N GLU A 37 -8.36 4.60 -20.56
CA GLU A 37 -8.45 3.31 -19.86
C GLU A 37 -7.86 2.15 -20.68
N PHE A 38 -8.11 2.12 -21.99
CA PHE A 38 -7.50 1.13 -22.87
C PHE A 38 -5.98 1.27 -22.92
N GLN A 39 -5.47 2.51 -23.03
CA GLN A 39 -4.04 2.78 -23.09
C GLN A 39 -3.33 2.46 -21.78
N ASP A 40 -3.95 2.73 -20.64
CA ASP A 40 -3.41 2.39 -19.32
C ASP A 40 -3.35 0.87 -19.13
N ALA A 41 -4.40 0.15 -19.54
CA ALA A 41 -4.40 -1.30 -19.52
C ALA A 41 -3.33 -1.89 -20.45
N LEU A 42 -3.13 -1.32 -21.65
CA LEU A 42 -2.08 -1.72 -22.58
C LEU A 42 -0.70 -1.50 -21.97
N ASN A 43 -0.47 -0.32 -21.39
CA ASN A 43 0.80 0.06 -20.77
C ASN A 43 1.15 -0.80 -19.55
N SER A 44 0.15 -1.30 -18.81
CA SER A 44 0.39 -2.22 -17.68
C SER A 44 0.51 -3.69 -18.09
N SER A 45 0.41 -4.00 -19.39
CA SER A 45 0.52 -5.37 -19.90
C SER A 45 1.89 -5.65 -20.54
N MET A 46 2.13 -6.91 -20.87
CA MET A 46 3.29 -7.32 -21.69
C MET A 46 3.29 -6.75 -23.12
N PHE A 47 2.16 -6.19 -23.59
CA PHE A 47 2.01 -5.62 -24.93
C PHE A 47 2.37 -4.14 -25.02
N ARG A 48 2.88 -3.52 -23.94
CA ARG A 48 3.23 -2.08 -23.89
C ARG A 48 4.01 -1.62 -25.12
N ASP A 49 5.06 -2.36 -25.46
CA ASP A 49 6.01 -2.02 -26.53
C ASP A 49 5.72 -2.79 -27.83
N ALA A 50 4.56 -3.44 -27.92
CA ALA A 50 4.19 -4.19 -29.10
C ALA A 50 3.84 -3.28 -30.29
N GLY A 51 4.18 -3.76 -31.49
CA GLY A 51 3.75 -3.15 -32.75
C GLY A 51 2.23 -3.26 -32.97
N GLN A 52 1.78 -2.84 -34.15
CA GLN A 52 0.35 -2.78 -34.48
C GLN A 52 -0.38 -4.12 -34.28
N GLU A 53 0.24 -5.24 -34.70
CA GLU A 53 -0.35 -6.57 -34.56
C GLU A 53 -0.54 -6.97 -33.09
N GLY A 54 0.48 -6.79 -32.23
CA GLY A 54 0.36 -7.11 -30.81
C GLY A 54 -0.61 -6.17 -30.07
N ARG A 55 -0.75 -4.92 -30.51
CA ARG A 55 -1.81 -4.03 -30.02
C ARG A 55 -3.21 -4.53 -30.40
N GLN A 56 -3.38 -5.07 -31.61
CA GLN A 56 -4.64 -5.69 -32.02
C GLN A 56 -4.93 -6.96 -31.22
N GLU A 57 -3.92 -7.79 -30.98
CA GLU A 57 -4.06 -8.96 -30.11
C GLU A 57 -4.49 -8.56 -28.69
N PHE A 58 -3.83 -7.56 -28.11
CA PHE A 58 -4.20 -7.03 -26.79
C PHE A 58 -5.65 -6.54 -26.77
N LEU A 59 -6.12 -5.86 -27.83
CA LEU A 59 -7.51 -5.41 -27.92
C LEU A 59 -8.50 -6.58 -27.81
N TYR A 60 -8.27 -7.67 -28.55
CA TYR A 60 -9.14 -8.85 -28.47
C TYR A 60 -9.10 -9.49 -27.09
N GLN A 61 -7.92 -9.62 -26.49
CA GLN A 61 -7.78 -10.15 -25.13
C GLN A 61 -8.47 -9.27 -24.09
N PHE A 62 -8.36 -7.94 -24.23
CA PHE A 62 -8.98 -6.97 -23.35
C PHE A 62 -10.51 -7.06 -23.40
N ILE A 63 -11.09 -7.13 -24.60
CA ILE A 63 -12.55 -7.31 -24.80
C ILE A 63 -13.01 -8.63 -24.18
N ALA A 64 -12.30 -9.73 -24.45
CA ALA A 64 -12.64 -11.05 -23.91
C ALA A 64 -12.64 -11.04 -22.37
N ARG A 65 -11.62 -10.45 -21.73
CA ARG A 65 -11.56 -10.31 -20.26
C ARG A 65 -12.73 -9.50 -19.71
N ARG A 66 -13.12 -8.40 -20.36
CA ARG A 66 -14.27 -7.59 -19.94
C ARG A 66 -15.58 -8.38 -19.97
N LEU A 67 -15.80 -9.18 -21.01
CA LEU A 67 -16.98 -10.05 -21.12
C LEU A 67 -17.00 -11.12 -20.03
N ILE A 68 -15.86 -11.75 -19.73
CA ILE A 68 -15.74 -12.74 -18.65
C ILE A 68 -16.05 -12.12 -17.29
N LEU A 69 -15.51 -10.92 -17.00
CA LEU A 69 -15.79 -10.22 -15.75
C LEU A 69 -17.27 -9.84 -15.61
N LYS A 70 -17.90 -9.39 -16.70
CA LYS A 70 -19.35 -9.12 -16.71
C LYS A 70 -20.18 -10.36 -16.42
N GLU A 71 -19.77 -11.51 -16.96
CA GLU A 71 -20.43 -12.77 -16.66
C GLU A 71 -20.21 -13.20 -15.20
N ALA A 72 -19.02 -12.97 -14.65
CA ALA A 72 -18.74 -13.22 -13.23
C ALA A 72 -19.65 -12.38 -12.30
N GLU A 73 -19.86 -11.09 -12.62
CA GLU A 73 -20.83 -10.23 -11.92
C GLU A 73 -22.26 -10.76 -12.04
N ARG A 74 -22.67 -11.20 -13.25
CA ARG A 74 -24.00 -11.78 -13.48
C ARG A 74 -24.21 -13.05 -12.65
N LEU A 75 -23.16 -13.83 -12.44
CA LEU A 75 -23.13 -15.03 -11.61
C LEU A 75 -23.03 -14.71 -10.10
N GLY A 76 -22.82 -13.44 -9.73
CA GLY A 76 -22.69 -13.01 -8.34
C GLY A 76 -21.36 -13.36 -7.68
N LEU A 77 -20.32 -13.69 -8.48
CA LEU A 77 -18.99 -14.04 -7.96
C LEU A 77 -18.30 -12.84 -7.30
N ASP A 78 -18.66 -11.62 -7.69
CA ASP A 78 -18.24 -10.36 -7.06
C ASP A 78 -18.75 -10.21 -5.62
N ARG A 79 -19.73 -11.02 -5.21
CA ARG A 79 -20.34 -11.03 -3.87
C ARG A 79 -20.06 -12.31 -3.10
N ASP A 80 -19.27 -13.21 -3.67
CA ASP A 80 -18.89 -14.45 -3.00
C ASP A 80 -18.15 -14.12 -1.68
N PRO A 81 -18.55 -14.72 -0.54
CA PRO A 81 -17.93 -14.40 0.75
C PRO A 81 -16.42 -14.69 0.81
N GLN A 82 -15.95 -15.72 0.10
CA GLN A 82 -14.53 -16.05 0.06
C GLN A 82 -13.77 -15.02 -0.79
N PHE A 83 -14.31 -14.65 -1.96
CA PHE A 83 -13.73 -13.56 -2.77
C PHE A 83 -13.64 -12.24 -2.00
N LEU A 84 -14.72 -11.83 -1.33
CA LEU A 84 -14.72 -10.58 -0.54
C LEU A 84 -13.72 -10.62 0.62
N LYS A 85 -13.58 -11.78 1.27
CA LYS A 85 -12.56 -11.99 2.31
C LYS A 85 -11.14 -11.85 1.74
N ASP A 86 -10.88 -12.42 0.57
CA ASP A 86 -9.57 -12.34 -0.06
C ASP A 86 -9.23 -10.89 -0.47
N ILE A 87 -10.22 -10.13 -0.96
CA ILE A 87 -10.08 -8.69 -1.24
C ILE A 87 -9.77 -7.91 0.05
N GLN A 88 -10.49 -8.18 1.14
CA GLN A 88 -10.26 -7.53 2.42
C GLN A 88 -8.83 -7.80 2.93
N LEU A 89 -8.38 -9.05 2.88
CA LEU A 89 -7.03 -9.44 3.30
C LEU A 89 -5.94 -8.78 2.44
N PHE A 90 -6.15 -8.71 1.12
CA PHE A 90 -5.24 -8.02 0.22
C PHE A 90 -5.19 -6.51 0.51
N TRP A 91 -6.34 -5.88 0.76
CA TRP A 91 -6.44 -4.48 1.12
C TRP A 91 -5.70 -4.18 2.43
N GLU A 92 -5.93 -4.96 3.49
CA GLU A 92 -5.26 -4.81 4.79
C GLU A 92 -3.74 -4.89 4.65
N GLN A 93 -3.24 -5.91 3.94
CA GLN A 93 -1.80 -6.09 3.71
C GLN A 93 -1.19 -4.94 2.90
N SER A 94 -1.89 -4.50 1.85
CA SER A 94 -1.43 -3.42 0.98
C SER A 94 -1.38 -2.09 1.73
N LEU A 95 -2.41 -1.79 2.53
CA LEU A 95 -2.48 -0.58 3.33
C LEU A 95 -1.43 -0.59 4.44
N LEU A 96 -1.26 -1.71 5.14
CA LEU A 96 -0.22 -1.87 6.16
C LEU A 96 1.18 -1.62 5.57
N LYS A 97 1.47 -2.23 4.41
CA LYS A 97 2.74 -2.02 3.70
C LYS A 97 2.96 -0.56 3.33
N LEU A 98 1.92 0.11 2.83
CA LEU A 98 1.99 1.54 2.48
C LEU A 98 2.26 2.40 3.70
N ALA A 99 1.53 2.18 4.79
CA ALA A 99 1.69 2.91 6.05
C ALA A 99 3.09 2.73 6.65
N LEU A 100 3.59 1.50 6.71
CA LEU A 100 4.95 1.20 7.18
C LEU A 100 6.00 1.86 6.29
N SER A 101 5.86 1.79 4.96
CA SER A 101 6.81 2.41 4.03
C SER A 101 6.85 3.93 4.19
N GLN A 102 5.69 4.57 4.36
CA GLN A 102 5.61 6.00 4.63
C GLN A 102 6.25 6.36 5.97
N LYS A 103 5.99 5.57 7.02
CA LYS A 103 6.56 5.82 8.34
C LYS A 103 8.07 5.61 8.38
N ILE A 104 8.58 4.58 7.74
CA ILE A 104 10.03 4.35 7.59
C ILE A 104 10.67 5.53 6.88
N LYS A 105 10.06 6.04 5.80
CA LYS A 105 10.58 7.21 5.07
C LYS A 105 10.65 8.46 5.96
N GLU A 106 9.62 8.71 6.75
CA GLU A 106 9.58 9.81 7.72
C GLU A 106 10.71 9.66 8.77
N LEU A 107 10.81 8.49 9.40
CA LEU A 107 11.77 8.22 10.47
C LEU A 107 13.23 8.18 9.98
N SER A 108 13.46 7.75 8.73
CA SER A 108 14.82 7.61 8.18
C SER A 108 15.54 8.93 7.97
N VAL A 109 14.83 10.06 7.91
CA VAL A 109 15.44 11.40 7.78
C VAL A 109 16.32 11.72 9.00
N ASP A 110 15.96 11.19 10.17
CA ASP A 110 16.59 11.55 11.44
C ASP A 110 17.57 10.47 11.96
N ILE A 111 17.68 9.32 11.29
CA ILE A 111 18.55 8.22 11.74
C ILE A 111 20.01 8.54 11.42
N GLN A 112 20.75 8.92 12.46
CA GLN A 112 22.19 9.08 12.42
C GLN A 112 22.89 7.89 13.08
N VAL A 113 24.00 7.44 12.49
CA VAL A 113 24.88 6.41 13.05
C VAL A 113 26.26 7.00 13.27
N SER A 114 26.71 6.99 14.52
CA SER A 114 28.02 7.48 14.92
C SER A 114 29.11 6.42 14.81
N ASP A 115 30.36 6.85 14.63
CA ASP A 115 31.54 5.97 14.66
C ASP A 115 31.63 5.14 15.95
N LYS A 116 31.20 5.72 17.07
CA LYS A 116 31.20 5.03 18.37
C LYS A 116 30.27 3.82 18.35
N GLU A 117 29.10 3.95 17.72
CA GLU A 117 28.14 2.84 17.58
C GLU A 117 28.69 1.75 16.67
N ILE A 118 29.32 2.13 15.55
CA ILE A 118 29.93 1.18 14.62
C ILE A 118 31.07 0.41 15.27
N ARG A 119 31.98 1.11 15.97
CA ARG A 119 33.08 0.47 16.72
C ARG A 119 32.56 -0.45 17.81
N LYS A 120 31.53 -0.03 18.55
CA LYS A 120 30.89 -0.87 19.59
C LYS A 120 30.30 -2.14 18.98
N TYR A 121 29.52 -2.01 17.89
CA TYR A 121 28.94 -3.16 17.21
C TYR A 121 30.02 -4.12 16.70
N TYR A 122 31.07 -3.59 16.07
CA TYR A 122 32.21 -4.39 15.60
C TYR A 122 32.86 -5.16 16.76
N SER A 123 33.24 -4.49 17.84
CA SER A 123 33.89 -5.13 18.99
C SER A 123 33.01 -6.19 19.65
N SER A 124 31.72 -5.93 19.82
CA SER A 124 30.78 -6.90 20.43
C SER A 124 30.49 -8.13 19.55
N ASN A 125 30.81 -8.09 18.26
CA ASN A 125 30.52 -9.17 17.30
C ASN A 125 31.79 -9.69 16.59
N LYS A 126 32.99 -9.23 16.98
CA LYS A 126 34.27 -9.56 16.31
C LYS A 126 34.55 -11.05 16.31
N GLU A 127 34.31 -11.71 17.44
CA GLU A 127 34.62 -13.13 17.64
C GLU A 127 33.59 -14.08 17.02
N THR A 128 32.43 -13.58 16.58
CA THR A 128 31.33 -14.40 16.07
C THR A 128 30.99 -14.13 14.61
N GLN A 129 31.02 -12.87 14.17
CA GLN A 129 30.54 -12.43 12.84
C GLN A 129 31.65 -11.85 11.96
N PHE A 130 32.74 -11.36 12.56
CA PHE A 130 33.82 -10.65 11.86
C PHE A 130 35.21 -11.25 12.10
N LEU A 131 35.27 -12.57 12.31
CA LEU A 131 36.55 -13.30 12.37
C LEU A 131 37.41 -12.90 11.17
N GLU A 132 38.67 -12.57 11.44
CA GLU A 132 39.69 -12.23 10.43
C GLU A 132 39.42 -10.95 9.60
N LYS A 133 38.28 -10.28 9.75
CA LYS A 133 37.95 -9.05 9.02
C LYS A 133 38.24 -7.80 9.83
N GLU A 134 38.97 -6.85 9.30
CA GLU A 134 39.24 -5.59 10.00
C GLU A 134 38.09 -4.58 9.85
N LEU A 135 37.99 -3.67 10.83
CA LEU A 135 36.88 -2.71 10.90
C LEU A 135 36.63 -1.95 9.58
N PRO A 136 37.65 -1.45 8.85
CA PRO A 136 37.43 -0.76 7.57
C PRO A 136 36.74 -1.63 6.51
N GLU A 137 36.96 -2.94 6.51
CA GLU A 137 36.38 -3.88 5.53
C GLU A 137 34.89 -4.10 5.76
N VAL A 138 34.41 -3.92 6.99
CA VAL A 138 33.02 -4.18 7.40
C VAL A 138 32.29 -2.93 7.87
N TYR A 139 32.93 -1.76 7.82
CA TYR A 139 32.39 -0.51 8.37
C TYR A 139 31.01 -0.17 7.79
N ASP A 140 30.88 -0.16 6.46
CA ASP A 140 29.62 0.17 5.78
C ASP A 140 28.54 -0.89 6.00
N GLN A 141 28.93 -2.16 6.07
CA GLN A 141 28.03 -3.26 6.41
C GLN A 141 27.45 -3.07 7.81
N ILE A 142 28.30 -2.79 8.80
CA ILE A 142 27.88 -2.53 10.19
C ILE A 142 27.00 -1.29 10.26
N LYS A 143 27.36 -0.22 9.55
CA LYS A 143 26.54 0.99 9.47
C LYS A 143 25.13 0.67 8.96
N TRP A 144 25.00 -0.13 7.90
CA TRP A 144 23.71 -0.54 7.37
C TRP A 144 22.90 -1.40 8.35
N VAL A 145 23.56 -2.33 9.05
CA VAL A 145 22.92 -3.14 10.10
C VAL A 145 22.37 -2.25 11.21
N ILE A 146 23.15 -1.28 11.70
CA ILE A 146 22.71 -0.36 12.75
C ILE A 146 21.55 0.52 12.27
N ILE A 147 21.59 1.02 11.02
CA ILE A 147 20.48 1.79 10.44
C ILE A 147 19.19 0.97 10.47
N ASN A 148 19.24 -0.27 9.99
CA ASN A 148 18.06 -1.13 9.98
C ASN A 148 17.56 -1.44 11.39
N GLN A 149 18.46 -1.68 12.34
CA GLN A 149 18.09 -1.91 13.73
C GLN A 149 17.35 -0.69 14.31
N LYS A 150 17.91 0.53 14.13
CA LYS A 150 17.26 1.77 14.57
C LYS A 150 15.91 2.00 13.89
N GLN A 151 15.77 1.65 12.62
CA GLN A 151 14.49 1.71 11.91
C GLN A 151 13.46 0.76 12.54
N GLN A 152 13.84 -0.49 12.83
CA GLN A 152 12.95 -1.47 13.48
C GLN A 152 12.55 -1.03 14.88
N GLU A 153 13.50 -0.49 15.67
CA GLU A 153 13.23 0.07 16.99
C GLU A 153 12.25 1.25 16.92
N SER A 154 12.41 2.14 15.95
CA SER A 154 11.52 3.29 15.77
C SER A 154 10.10 2.87 15.35
N ILE A 155 9.96 1.84 14.52
CA ILE A 155 8.66 1.25 14.17
C ILE A 155 8.02 0.56 15.37
N THR A 156 8.82 -0.14 16.18
CA THR A 156 8.34 -0.75 17.42
C THR A 156 7.82 0.31 18.38
N GLN A 157 8.58 1.37 18.61
CA GLN A 157 8.16 2.51 19.43
C GLN A 157 6.89 3.18 18.92
N TRP A 158 6.75 3.31 17.60
CA TRP A 158 5.53 3.81 16.99
C TRP A 158 4.34 2.87 17.23
N SER A 159 4.52 1.57 17.08
CA SER A 159 3.48 0.58 17.40
C SER A 159 3.05 0.66 18.87
N GLU A 160 4.01 0.76 19.79
CA GLU A 160 3.72 0.90 21.22
C GLU A 160 3.02 2.23 21.54
N SER A 161 3.38 3.33 20.87
CA SER A 161 2.69 4.62 21.08
C SER A 161 1.24 4.60 20.59
N LEU A 162 0.93 3.83 19.54
CA LEU A 162 -0.45 3.63 19.08
C LEU A 162 -1.31 2.85 20.08
N LYS A 163 -0.70 2.03 20.95
CA LYS A 163 -1.43 1.35 22.03
C LYS A 163 -1.78 2.28 23.19
N GLN A 164 -1.05 3.39 23.35
CA GLN A 164 -1.26 4.31 24.47
C GLN A 164 -2.64 4.97 24.37
N GLY A 165 -3.44 4.88 25.43
CA GLY A 165 -4.80 5.43 25.47
C GLY A 165 -5.85 4.58 24.77
N VAL A 166 -5.48 3.40 24.24
CA VAL A 166 -6.42 2.44 23.65
C VAL A 166 -6.66 1.31 24.66
N LYS A 167 -7.94 1.05 24.98
CA LYS A 167 -8.32 -0.13 25.77
C LYS A 167 -8.22 -1.36 24.87
N ILE A 168 -7.33 -2.29 25.20
CA ILE A 168 -7.18 -3.58 24.54
C ILE A 168 -7.62 -4.65 25.55
N ASP A 169 -8.66 -5.42 25.19
CA ASP A 169 -9.18 -6.52 26.00
C ASP A 169 -8.86 -7.83 25.28
N ILE A 170 -8.14 -8.74 25.93
CA ILE A 170 -7.61 -9.97 25.32
C ILE A 170 -8.10 -11.18 26.11
N ASP A 171 -8.88 -12.04 25.46
CA ASP A 171 -9.27 -13.34 26.01
C ASP A 171 -8.27 -14.41 25.56
N TYR A 172 -7.12 -14.49 26.25
CA TYR A 172 -6.04 -15.43 25.94
C TYR A 172 -6.52 -16.88 25.89
N LYS A 173 -7.48 -17.25 26.76
CA LYS A 173 -8.05 -18.59 26.81
C LYS A 173 -8.81 -18.94 25.53
N LYS A 174 -9.64 -18.04 25.00
CA LYS A 174 -10.33 -18.27 23.71
C LYS A 174 -9.37 -18.31 22.53
N LEU A 175 -8.22 -17.64 22.65
CA LEU A 175 -7.16 -17.69 21.64
C LEU A 175 -6.29 -18.96 21.76
N GLY A 176 -6.47 -19.79 22.80
CA GLY A 176 -5.61 -20.94 23.06
C GLY A 176 -4.18 -20.56 23.46
N LEU A 177 -3.99 -19.33 23.93
CA LEU A 177 -2.71 -18.77 24.36
C LEU A 177 -2.61 -18.81 25.88
N LYS A 178 -1.37 -18.91 26.38
CA LYS A 178 -1.08 -18.63 27.79
C LYS A 178 -0.90 -17.12 27.94
N GLU A 179 -1.41 -16.59 29.03
CA GLU A 179 -1.12 -15.23 29.44
C GLU A 179 0.31 -15.23 30.00
N ASP A 180 1.15 -14.30 29.53
CA ASP A 180 2.49 -14.13 30.09
C ASP A 180 2.34 -13.47 31.47
N GLU A 181 2.89 -14.08 32.53
CA GLU A 181 2.89 -13.56 33.92
C GLU A 181 3.76 -12.31 34.09
#